data_AF-A0A832SM02-F1
#
_entry.id   AF-A0A832SM02-F1
#
_cell.length_a   1.000
_cell.length_b   1.000
_cell.length_c   1.000
_cell.angle_alpha   90.00
_cell.angle_beta   90.00
_cell.angle_gamma   90.00
#
_symmetry.space_group_name_H-M   'P 1'
#
loop_
_entity.id
_entity.type
_entity.pdbx_description
1 polymer ?
#
loop_
_entity_poly.entity_id
_entity_poly.type
_entity_poly.pdbx_seq_one_letter_code
_entity_poly.pdbx_strand_id
1 'polypeptide(L)'
;MKPYVILIGSASGIGKSTIASEISNRLHIKYLIETDFIREIVRGVIGPDYAPALHKSSYDAYTTLRDSFNYDNEEKLIEAGFEEHASFVIPAIEKVIKRSIKDKESIVIEGVHLVPGLLDTKQFENEAHVHFFILTADKEDHQERFISRAIAIKRGGAQLDYFRENRIINDYLIFKANTMSVPVINNKDMEKTLKKILQSIHDVSEVVFLKHSVDLIDLERDIIAKYGGKINNISYYIPEFKEPLVRTIDDYDDDSNNDWESDSKKKESLEKLYKLSNDVHSHNISAPDRDSLNKIIRELSEKNLVIDKNLILN
;
A
#
# COMPACT_ATOMS: atom_id res chain seq x y z
N MET A 1 -6.69 12.58 -20.90
CA MET A 1 -5.75 11.82 -20.06
C MET A 1 -6.43 11.60 -18.72
N LYS A 2 -6.34 10.39 -18.15
CA LYS A 2 -6.84 10.15 -16.78
C LYS A 2 -5.90 10.89 -15.80
N PRO A 3 -6.43 11.61 -14.80
CA PRO A 3 -5.58 12.23 -13.77
C PRO A 3 -4.96 11.17 -12.85
N TYR A 4 -3.87 11.54 -12.18
CA TYR A 4 -3.27 10.72 -11.13
C TYR A 4 -3.91 11.04 -9.77
N VAL A 5 -4.23 10.01 -9.01
CA VAL A 5 -4.65 10.11 -7.60
C VAL A 5 -3.61 9.37 -6.78
N ILE A 6 -2.72 10.11 -6.12
CA ILE A 6 -1.63 9.55 -5.33
C ILE A 6 -1.97 9.71 -3.86
N LEU A 7 -2.04 8.60 -3.14
CA LEU A 7 -2.43 8.51 -1.73
C LEU A 7 -1.22 8.04 -0.92
N ILE A 8 -0.81 8.81 0.09
CA ILE A 8 0.34 8.49 0.94
C ILE A 8 -0.11 8.44 2.41
N GLY A 9 -0.44 7.24 2.88
CA GLY A 9 -0.83 7.00 4.27
C GLY A 9 0.37 6.69 5.16
N SER A 10 0.34 7.12 6.42
CA SER A 10 1.38 6.78 7.40
C SER A 10 0.99 7.29 8.79
N ALA A 11 1.55 6.68 9.83
CA ALA A 11 1.47 7.19 11.20
C ALA A 11 2.18 8.55 11.35
N SER A 12 1.93 9.24 12.47
CA SER A 12 2.58 10.52 12.75
C SER A 12 4.09 10.33 12.98
N GLY A 13 4.91 11.23 12.43
CA GLY A 13 6.37 11.22 12.65
C GLY A 13 7.19 10.37 11.67
N ILE A 14 6.58 9.72 10.67
CA ILE A 14 7.31 8.86 9.71
C ILE A 14 7.98 9.65 8.56
N GLY A 15 7.57 10.89 8.30
CA GLY A 15 8.14 11.73 7.22
C GLY A 15 7.27 11.85 5.96
N LYS A 16 5.98 11.50 6.05
CA LYS A 16 5.02 11.51 4.94
C LYS A 16 4.90 12.86 4.20
N SER A 17 4.84 13.98 4.92
CA SER A 17 4.65 15.31 4.31
C SER A 17 5.83 15.72 3.44
N THR A 18 7.06 15.34 3.83
CA THR A 18 8.28 15.55 3.02
C THR A 18 8.22 14.75 1.72
N ILE A 19 7.93 13.45 1.81
CA ILE A 19 7.83 12.58 0.63
C ILE A 19 6.70 13.05 -0.31
N ALA A 20 5.54 13.40 0.24
CA ALA A 20 4.40 13.87 -0.55
C ALA A 20 4.71 15.19 -1.28
N SER A 21 5.38 16.13 -0.62
CA SER A 21 5.83 17.39 -1.24
C SER A 21 6.79 17.15 -2.39
N GLU A 22 7.78 16.27 -2.20
CA GLU A 22 8.76 15.93 -3.23
C GLU A 22 8.11 15.23 -4.44
N ILE A 23 7.19 14.28 -4.20
CA ILE A 23 6.41 13.63 -5.28
C ILE A 23 5.58 14.66 -6.04
N SER A 24 4.87 15.55 -5.34
CA SER A 24 4.05 16.60 -5.96
C SER A 24 4.90 17.51 -6.85
N ASN A 25 6.08 17.91 -6.38
CA ASN A 25 7.01 18.76 -7.13
C ASN A 25 7.57 18.05 -8.37
N ARG A 26 8.04 16.81 -8.24
CA ARG A 26 8.64 16.04 -9.35
C ARG A 26 7.63 15.69 -10.44
N LEU A 27 6.38 15.45 -10.08
CA LEU A 27 5.30 15.14 -11.02
C LEU A 27 4.52 16.39 -11.49
N HIS A 28 4.93 17.58 -11.03
CA HIS A 28 4.23 18.85 -11.30
C HIS A 28 2.73 18.81 -10.97
N ILE A 29 2.37 18.10 -9.90
CA ILE A 29 1.00 18.00 -9.42
C ILE A 29 0.73 19.23 -8.54
N LYS A 30 -0.29 19.98 -8.92
CA LYS A 30 -0.66 21.24 -8.26
C LYS A 30 -1.31 21.02 -6.89
N TYR A 31 -2.14 20.00 -6.76
CA TYR A 31 -2.92 19.77 -5.55
C TYR A 31 -2.22 18.77 -4.63
N LEU A 32 -1.70 19.27 -3.52
CA LEU A 32 -1.22 18.48 -2.39
C LEU A 32 -2.12 18.78 -1.18
N ILE A 33 -2.83 17.77 -0.67
CA ILE A 33 -3.82 17.94 0.41
C ILE A 33 -3.47 17.04 1.59
N GLU A 34 -3.33 17.64 2.77
CA GLU A 34 -3.18 16.89 4.02
C GLU A 34 -4.57 16.53 4.57
N THR A 35 -4.79 15.26 4.93
CA THR A 35 -6.07 14.81 5.48
C THR A 35 -6.41 15.47 6.82
N ASP A 36 -5.43 16.00 7.55
CA ASP A 36 -5.67 16.80 8.75
C ASP A 36 -6.45 18.08 8.45
N PHE A 37 -6.23 18.74 7.30
CA PHE A 37 -7.06 19.89 6.91
C PHE A 37 -8.50 19.49 6.61
N ILE A 38 -8.70 18.33 5.99
CA ILE A 38 -10.04 17.77 5.74
C ILE A 38 -10.71 17.48 7.09
N ARG A 39 -9.99 16.88 8.04
CA ARG A 39 -10.48 16.64 9.40
C ARG A 39 -10.91 17.93 10.10
N GLU A 40 -10.12 19.01 9.99
CA GLU A 40 -10.46 20.32 10.58
C GLU A 40 -11.76 20.90 9.99
N ILE A 41 -12.06 20.63 8.72
CA ILE A 41 -13.34 21.01 8.12
C ILE A 41 -14.48 20.14 8.68
N VAL A 42 -14.31 18.81 8.70
CA VAL A 42 -15.36 17.88 9.16
C VAL A 42 -15.69 18.12 10.64
N ARG A 43 -14.70 18.35 11.50
CA ARG A 43 -14.92 18.63 12.94
C ARG A 43 -15.60 19.97 13.21
N GLY A 44 -15.53 20.92 12.27
CA GLY A 44 -16.28 22.18 12.33
C GLY A 44 -17.78 21.99 12.09
N VAL A 45 -18.17 20.88 11.44
CA VAL A 45 -19.56 20.53 11.13
C VAL A 45 -20.13 19.57 12.18
N ILE A 46 -19.36 18.56 12.59
CA ILE A 46 -19.81 17.54 13.54
C ILE A 46 -19.21 17.83 14.92
N GLY A 47 -20.08 18.16 15.88
CA GLY A 47 -19.66 18.47 17.26
C GLY A 47 -19.12 17.26 18.04
N PRO A 48 -18.34 17.50 19.11
CA PRO A 48 -17.68 16.44 19.90
C PRO A 48 -18.66 15.51 20.62
N ASP A 49 -19.90 15.94 20.88
CA ASP A 49 -20.92 15.08 21.49
C ASP A 49 -21.39 13.96 20.55
N TYR A 50 -21.27 14.16 19.23
CA TYR A 50 -21.71 13.23 18.19
C TYR A 50 -20.55 12.43 17.58
N ALA A 51 -19.35 13.02 17.50
CA ALA A 51 -18.17 12.37 16.97
C ALA A 51 -16.94 12.64 17.85
N PRO A 52 -16.88 12.12 19.08
CA PRO A 52 -15.81 12.46 20.02
C PRO A 52 -14.41 12.05 19.50
N ALA A 53 -14.30 10.90 18.83
CA ALA A 53 -13.06 10.42 18.22
C ALA A 53 -12.47 11.43 17.21
N LEU A 54 -13.31 12.11 16.43
CA LEU A 54 -12.90 13.13 15.44
C LEU A 54 -12.18 14.33 16.08
N HIS A 55 -12.53 14.66 17.34
CA HIS A 55 -11.99 15.79 18.09
C HIS A 55 -10.74 15.45 18.91
N LYS A 56 -10.32 14.20 18.93
CA LYS A 56 -9.05 13.75 19.50
C LYS A 56 -7.92 13.71 18.47
N SER A 57 -6.69 13.48 18.91
CA SER A 57 -5.62 13.04 18.03
C SER A 57 -5.85 11.58 17.62
N SER A 58 -5.35 11.17 16.45
CA SER A 58 -5.51 9.79 15.95
C SER A 58 -5.03 8.73 16.95
N TYR A 59 -3.96 9.01 17.69
CA TYR A 59 -3.37 8.15 18.72
C TYR A 59 -4.08 8.19 20.08
N ASP A 60 -5.03 9.10 20.29
CA ASP A 60 -5.76 9.29 21.55
C ASP A 60 -7.28 9.05 21.37
N ALA A 61 -7.73 8.79 20.15
CA ALA A 61 -9.15 8.62 19.82
C ALA A 61 -9.81 7.43 20.54
N TYR A 62 -9.02 6.40 20.86
CA TYR A 62 -9.48 5.22 21.60
C TYR A 62 -10.03 5.54 22.99
N THR A 63 -9.61 6.65 23.60
CA THR A 63 -10.14 7.11 24.90
C THR A 63 -11.61 7.53 24.86
N THR A 64 -12.17 7.67 23.64
CA THR A 64 -13.56 8.08 23.43
C THR A 64 -14.52 6.90 23.22
N LEU A 65 -13.98 5.69 23.07
CA LEU A 65 -14.77 4.47 22.88
C LEU A 65 -15.54 4.13 24.15
N ARG A 66 -16.86 4.06 24.05
CA ARG A 66 -17.75 3.76 25.18
C ARG A 66 -17.80 2.27 25.53
N ASP A 67 -17.45 1.44 24.56
CA ASP A 67 -17.47 -0.02 24.62
C ASP A 67 -16.06 -0.61 24.77
N SER A 68 -15.14 0.15 25.37
CA SER A 68 -13.75 -0.23 25.58
C SER A 68 -13.57 -1.57 26.31
N PHE A 69 -14.55 -2.00 27.10
CA PHE A 69 -14.59 -3.29 27.79
C PHE A 69 -14.74 -4.51 26.85
N ASN A 70 -15.11 -4.31 25.58
CA ASN A 70 -15.26 -5.38 24.59
C ASN A 70 -13.93 -5.77 23.91
N TYR A 71 -12.83 -5.10 24.22
CA TYR A 71 -11.54 -5.32 23.58
C TYR A 71 -10.64 -6.18 24.46
N ASP A 72 -10.08 -7.23 23.87
CA ASP A 72 -9.24 -8.22 24.58
C ASP A 72 -7.95 -7.62 25.13
N ASN A 73 -7.44 -6.56 24.50
CA ASN A 73 -6.25 -5.85 24.93
C ASN A 73 -6.25 -4.39 24.45
N GLU A 74 -5.33 -3.61 25.03
CA GLU A 74 -5.18 -2.19 24.77
C GLU A 74 -4.75 -1.87 23.32
N GLU A 75 -3.97 -2.73 22.66
CA GLU A 75 -3.57 -2.51 21.27
C GLU A 75 -4.79 -2.55 20.35
N LYS A 76 -5.67 -3.54 20.52
CA LYS A 76 -6.95 -3.63 19.78
C LYS A 76 -7.87 -2.45 20.05
N LEU A 77 -7.88 -1.94 21.28
CA LEU A 77 -8.62 -0.74 21.63
C LEU A 77 -8.07 0.50 20.87
N ILE A 78 -6.74 0.65 20.83
CA ILE A 78 -6.06 1.74 20.10
C ILE A 78 -6.35 1.65 18.60
N GLU A 79 -6.22 0.46 18.01
CA GLU A 79 -6.54 0.20 16.60
C GLU A 79 -7.98 0.61 16.27
N ALA A 80 -8.96 0.20 17.08
CA ALA A 80 -10.36 0.51 16.87
C ALA A 80 -10.68 2.01 17.01
N GLY A 81 -10.09 2.66 18.01
CA GLY A 81 -10.24 4.11 18.18
C GLY A 81 -9.67 4.89 17.00
N PHE A 82 -8.54 4.41 16.46
CA PHE A 82 -7.94 4.96 15.25
C PHE A 82 -8.81 4.73 14.00
N GLU A 83 -9.40 3.55 13.82
CA GLU A 83 -10.35 3.29 12.73
C GLU A 83 -11.58 4.20 12.83
N GLU A 84 -12.17 4.34 14.02
CA GLU A 84 -13.31 5.25 14.22
C GLU A 84 -12.92 6.69 13.88
N HIS A 85 -11.76 7.16 14.35
CA HIS A 85 -11.21 8.47 14.01
C HIS A 85 -11.08 8.68 12.49
N ALA A 86 -10.52 7.70 11.78
CA ALA A 86 -10.38 7.75 10.33
C ALA A 86 -11.72 7.73 9.60
N SER A 87 -12.68 6.93 10.09
CA SER A 87 -13.98 6.70 9.44
C SER A 87 -14.78 7.99 9.22
N PHE A 88 -14.66 8.98 10.11
CA PHE A 88 -15.31 10.28 9.97
C PHE A 88 -14.74 11.11 8.81
N VAL A 89 -13.47 10.91 8.45
CA VAL A 89 -12.74 11.73 7.46
C VAL A 89 -12.76 11.10 6.06
N ILE A 90 -12.80 9.77 5.98
CA ILE A 90 -12.80 9.00 4.72
C ILE A 90 -13.84 9.52 3.70
N PRO A 91 -15.13 9.73 4.04
CA PRO A 91 -16.11 10.20 3.07
C PRO A 91 -15.74 11.55 2.45
N ALA A 92 -15.12 12.45 3.23
CA ALA A 92 -14.68 13.75 2.73
C ALA A 92 -13.46 13.61 1.81
N ILE A 93 -12.51 12.72 2.12
CA ILE A 93 -11.38 12.37 1.25
C ILE A 93 -11.88 11.87 -0.10
N GLU A 94 -12.84 10.94 -0.11
CA GLU A 94 -13.44 10.44 -1.36
C GLU A 94 -14.10 11.55 -2.19
N LYS A 95 -14.77 12.51 -1.55
CA LYS A 95 -15.35 13.67 -2.26
C LYS A 95 -14.30 14.56 -2.89
N VAL A 96 -13.18 14.77 -2.21
CA VAL A 96 -12.02 15.50 -2.75
C VAL A 96 -11.44 14.77 -3.96
N ILE A 97 -11.25 13.46 -3.89
CA ILE A 97 -10.79 12.64 -5.03
C ILE A 97 -11.77 12.76 -6.20
N LYS A 98 -13.08 12.54 -5.97
CA LYS A 98 -14.13 12.67 -6.99
C LYS A 98 -14.12 14.04 -7.66
N ARG A 99 -13.89 15.10 -6.88
CA ARG A 99 -13.79 16.47 -7.41
C ARG A 99 -12.58 16.64 -8.32
N SER A 100 -11.41 16.17 -7.90
CA SER A 100 -10.17 16.23 -8.71
C SER A 100 -10.33 15.47 -10.03
N ILE A 101 -10.92 14.27 -9.99
CA ILE A 101 -11.20 13.44 -11.16
C ILE A 101 -12.13 14.18 -12.14
N LYS A 102 -13.23 14.73 -11.63
CA LYS A 102 -14.19 15.50 -12.43
C LYS A 102 -13.53 16.70 -13.13
N ASP A 103 -12.63 17.37 -12.42
CA ASP A 103 -11.90 18.53 -12.94
C ASP A 103 -10.72 18.11 -13.84
N LYS A 104 -10.45 16.80 -13.99
CA LYS A 104 -9.32 16.20 -14.74
C LYS A 104 -7.95 16.65 -14.25
N GLU A 105 -7.86 16.93 -12.95
CA GLU A 105 -6.65 17.40 -12.29
C GLU A 105 -6.05 16.27 -11.45
N SER A 106 -4.73 16.10 -11.52
CA SER A 106 -4.00 15.17 -10.66
C SER A 106 -3.91 15.71 -9.24
N ILE A 107 -3.87 14.81 -8.25
CA ILE A 107 -3.84 15.16 -6.83
C ILE A 107 -2.96 14.19 -6.03
N VAL A 108 -2.21 14.75 -5.07
CA VAL A 108 -1.55 14.01 -4.00
C VAL A 108 -2.31 14.27 -2.70
N ILE A 109 -2.71 13.22 -1.99
CA ILE A 109 -3.32 13.30 -0.66
C ILE A 109 -2.43 12.55 0.32
N GLU A 110 -2.08 13.18 1.43
CA GLU A 110 -1.25 12.57 2.47
C GLU A 110 -1.95 12.61 3.83
N GLY A 111 -1.77 11.55 4.63
CA GLY A 111 -2.07 11.65 6.05
C GLY A 111 -2.45 10.36 6.76
N VAL A 112 -2.70 10.47 8.06
CA VAL A 112 -2.98 9.32 8.94
C VAL A 112 -4.33 8.65 8.62
N HIS A 113 -5.29 9.41 8.07
CA HIS A 113 -6.64 8.92 7.78
C HIS A 113 -6.72 8.02 6.54
N LEU A 114 -5.63 7.89 5.77
CA LEU A 114 -5.57 7.01 4.61
C LEU A 114 -5.31 5.58 5.07
N VAL A 115 -6.38 4.88 5.45
CA VAL A 115 -6.34 3.52 6.01
C VAL A 115 -6.74 2.49 4.94
N PRO A 116 -5.86 1.55 4.56
CA PRO A 116 -6.22 0.46 3.66
C PRO A 116 -7.41 -0.34 4.18
N GLY A 117 -8.38 -0.62 3.31
CA GLY A 117 -9.61 -1.32 3.65
C GLY A 117 -10.75 -0.42 4.16
N LEU A 118 -10.47 0.81 4.63
CA LEU A 118 -11.52 1.80 4.92
C LEU A 118 -11.77 2.71 3.72
N LEU A 119 -10.71 3.10 3.01
CA LEU A 119 -10.82 3.85 1.75
C LEU A 119 -11.02 2.89 0.58
N ASP A 120 -12.18 2.97 -0.10
CA ASP A 120 -12.40 2.20 -1.33
C ASP A 120 -11.78 2.94 -2.51
N THR A 121 -10.55 2.55 -2.89
CA THR A 121 -9.87 3.13 -4.06
C THR A 121 -10.37 2.60 -5.39
N LYS A 122 -10.99 1.40 -5.41
CA LYS A 122 -11.41 0.72 -6.65
C LYS A 122 -12.48 1.50 -7.39
N GLN A 123 -13.31 2.25 -6.65
CA GLN A 123 -14.33 3.12 -7.23
C GLN A 123 -13.76 4.21 -8.16
N PHE A 124 -12.44 4.47 -8.14
CA PHE A 124 -11.79 5.53 -8.93
C PHE A 124 -10.94 5.02 -10.11
N GLU A 125 -10.57 3.74 -10.16
CA GLU A 125 -9.59 3.19 -11.12
C GLU A 125 -10.05 3.31 -12.59
N ASN A 126 -11.36 3.31 -12.82
CA ASN A 126 -11.93 3.48 -14.16
C ASN A 126 -11.76 4.91 -14.69
N GLU A 127 -11.56 5.90 -13.83
CA GLU A 127 -11.54 7.32 -14.19
C GLU A 127 -10.19 7.99 -13.90
N ALA A 128 -9.33 7.38 -13.06
CA ALA A 128 -8.03 7.89 -12.65
C ALA A 128 -6.96 6.79 -12.56
N HIS A 129 -5.69 7.20 -12.61
CA HIS A 129 -4.55 6.37 -12.22
C HIS A 129 -4.36 6.48 -10.71
N VAL A 130 -4.87 5.50 -9.96
CA VAL A 130 -4.86 5.51 -8.50
C VAL A 130 -3.63 4.76 -8.00
N HIS A 131 -2.82 5.44 -7.19
CA HIS A 131 -1.67 4.84 -6.51
C HIS A 131 -1.78 5.09 -5.02
N PHE A 132 -1.74 4.03 -4.21
CA PHE A 132 -1.85 4.12 -2.76
C PHE A 132 -0.63 3.47 -2.13
N PHE A 133 0.05 4.20 -1.24
CA PHE A 133 1.23 3.76 -0.54
C PHE A 133 1.06 3.95 0.96
N ILE A 134 1.65 3.05 1.75
CA ILE A 134 1.83 3.22 3.19
C ILE A 134 3.30 3.40 3.49
N LEU A 135 3.68 4.53 4.07
CA LEU A 135 5.04 4.76 4.53
C LEU A 135 5.19 4.26 5.97
N THR A 136 6.32 3.60 6.23
CA THR A 136 6.74 3.16 7.56
C THR A 136 8.17 3.63 7.84
N ALA A 137 8.62 3.47 9.07
CA ALA A 137 10.01 3.61 9.48
C ALA A 137 10.31 2.57 10.56
N ASP A 138 11.59 2.23 10.70
CA ASP A 138 12.05 1.43 11.83
C ASP A 138 11.78 2.17 13.14
N LYS A 139 11.68 1.43 14.25
CA LYS A 139 11.24 2.00 15.53
C LYS A 139 12.14 3.13 15.99
N GLU A 140 13.46 2.95 15.84
CA GLU A 140 14.49 3.92 16.23
C GLU A 140 14.37 5.20 15.40
N ASP A 141 14.31 5.07 14.07
CA ASP A 141 14.14 6.20 13.15
C ASP A 141 12.81 6.94 13.39
N HIS A 142 11.74 6.19 13.63
CA HIS A 142 10.43 6.74 13.96
C HIS A 142 10.49 7.54 15.27
N GLN A 143 11.13 6.99 16.30
CA GLN A 143 11.29 7.64 17.59
C GLN A 143 12.09 8.94 17.48
N GLU A 144 13.22 8.92 16.78
CA GLU A 144 14.06 10.10 16.58
C GLU A 144 13.30 11.23 15.85
N ARG A 145 12.59 10.89 14.77
CA ARG A 145 11.76 11.84 14.01
C ARG A 145 10.61 12.36 14.84
N PHE A 146 9.98 11.50 15.63
CA PHE A 146 8.87 11.87 16.50
C PHE A 146 9.32 12.87 17.59
N ILE A 147 10.48 12.63 18.20
CA ILE A 147 11.11 13.56 19.16
C ILE A 147 11.46 14.89 18.49
N SER A 148 12.15 14.84 17.35
CA SER A 148 12.57 16.03 16.59
C SER A 148 11.37 16.91 16.23
N ARG A 149 10.26 16.29 15.81
CA ARG A 149 9.00 16.99 15.52
C ARG A 149 8.38 17.62 16.77
N ALA A 150 8.36 16.92 17.90
CA ALA A 150 7.83 17.46 19.15
C ALA A 150 8.60 18.72 19.61
N ILE A 151 9.94 18.69 19.51
CA ILE A 151 10.81 19.82 19.82
C ILE A 151 10.51 21.02 18.91
N ALA A 152 10.41 20.79 17.60
CA ALA A 152 10.18 21.85 16.62
C ALA A 152 8.84 22.59 16.83
N ILE A 153 7.79 21.87 17.27
CA ILE A 153 6.43 22.42 17.42
C ILE A 153 6.25 23.15 18.78
N LYS A 154 7.23 23.09 19.70
CA LYS A 154 7.13 23.65 21.08
C LYS A 154 5.86 23.21 21.84
N ARG A 155 5.28 22.06 21.48
CA ARG A 155 4.16 21.45 22.22
C ARG A 155 4.78 20.72 23.41
N GLY A 156 4.60 21.27 24.61
CA GLY A 156 5.23 20.76 25.82
C GLY A 156 5.00 19.26 26.00
N GLY A 157 6.10 18.50 26.12
CA GLY A 157 6.23 17.16 26.72
C GLY A 157 5.24 16.06 26.36
N ALA A 158 3.95 16.26 26.62
CA ALA A 158 2.87 15.27 26.62
C ALA A 158 2.70 14.52 25.28
N GLN A 159 3.13 15.09 24.16
CA GLN A 159 3.07 14.38 22.87
C GLN A 159 4.05 13.18 22.83
N LEU A 160 5.17 13.24 23.56
CA LEU A 160 6.15 12.17 23.63
C LEU A 160 5.62 10.91 24.34
N ASP A 161 4.66 11.10 25.26
CA ASP A 161 4.05 10.00 26.01
C ASP A 161 3.27 9.05 25.10
N TYR A 162 2.81 9.54 23.93
CA TYR A 162 2.00 8.77 22.98
C TYR A 162 2.82 8.07 21.87
N PHE A 163 4.12 7.91 22.03
CA PHE A 163 4.93 7.20 21.03
C PHE A 163 4.47 5.76 20.85
N ARG A 164 4.07 5.10 21.95
CA ARG A 164 3.58 3.70 21.92
C ARG A 164 2.35 3.56 21.05
N GLU A 165 1.36 4.42 21.21
CA GLU A 165 0.12 4.44 20.46
C GLU A 165 0.37 4.74 18.99
N ASN A 166 1.27 5.69 18.70
CA ASN A 166 1.67 5.96 17.32
C ASN A 166 2.39 4.77 16.66
N ARG A 167 3.16 4.00 17.44
CA ARG A 167 3.80 2.78 16.94
C ARG A 167 2.77 1.68 16.66
N ILE A 168 1.80 1.48 17.55
CA ILE A 168 0.69 0.54 17.35
C ILE A 168 -0.07 0.91 16.07
N ILE A 169 -0.40 2.19 15.87
CA ILE A 169 -1.05 2.67 14.63
C ILE A 169 -0.17 2.42 13.39
N ASN A 170 1.14 2.64 13.48
CA ASN A 170 2.06 2.34 12.39
C ASN A 170 2.00 0.85 11.99
N ASP A 171 2.16 -0.03 12.97
CA ASP A 171 2.17 -1.48 12.75
C ASP A 171 0.82 -1.97 12.23
N TYR A 172 -0.27 -1.37 12.72
CA TYR A 172 -1.62 -1.60 12.23
C TYR A 172 -1.82 -1.21 10.76
N LEU A 173 -1.31 -0.03 10.35
CA LEU A 173 -1.37 0.42 8.95
C LEU A 173 -0.59 -0.52 8.03
N ILE A 174 0.59 -1.00 8.45
CA ILE A 174 1.36 -2.00 7.70
C ILE A 174 0.55 -3.29 7.55
N PHE A 175 -0.02 -3.79 8.65
CA PHE A 175 -0.85 -4.99 8.62
C PHE A 175 -2.02 -4.88 7.64
N LYS A 176 -2.77 -3.77 7.70
CA LYS A 176 -3.87 -3.48 6.76
C LYS A 176 -3.37 -3.36 5.33
N ALA A 177 -2.24 -2.71 5.10
CA ALA A 177 -1.66 -2.55 3.79
C ALA A 177 -1.32 -3.89 3.15
N ASN A 178 -0.59 -4.75 3.87
CA ASN A 178 -0.22 -6.08 3.40
C ASN A 178 -1.45 -6.95 3.12
N THR A 179 -2.47 -6.88 3.99
CA THR A 179 -3.74 -7.60 3.81
C THR A 179 -4.48 -7.15 2.54
N MET A 180 -4.38 -5.87 2.19
CA MET A 180 -5.07 -5.27 1.03
C MET A 180 -4.15 -5.14 -0.20
N SER A 181 -2.95 -5.72 -0.17
CA SER A 181 -1.93 -5.59 -1.22
C SER A 181 -1.59 -4.13 -1.59
N VAL A 182 -1.64 -3.23 -0.62
CA VAL A 182 -1.17 -1.84 -0.75
C VAL A 182 0.33 -1.80 -0.44
N PRO A 183 1.19 -1.28 -1.33
CA PRO A 183 2.63 -1.25 -1.10
C PRO A 183 3.03 -0.50 0.18
N VAL A 184 3.85 -1.15 1.00
CA VAL A 184 4.49 -0.55 2.17
C VAL A 184 5.91 -0.17 1.83
N ILE A 185 6.32 1.07 2.11
CA ILE A 185 7.65 1.57 1.79
C ILE A 185 8.33 2.08 3.07
N ASN A 186 9.47 1.49 3.41
CA ASN A 186 10.26 1.92 4.56
C ASN A 186 11.06 3.18 4.22
N ASN A 187 10.70 4.29 4.87
CA ASN A 187 11.27 5.61 4.64
C ASN A 187 12.58 5.81 5.42
N LYS A 188 13.63 5.06 5.10
CA LYS A 188 14.97 5.26 5.68
C LYS A 188 15.74 6.37 4.99
N ASP A 189 15.79 6.28 3.66
CA ASP A 189 16.44 7.24 2.77
C ASP A 189 15.41 7.87 1.84
N MET A 190 15.36 9.19 1.82
CA MET A 190 14.37 9.95 1.07
C MET A 190 14.47 9.69 -0.44
N GLU A 191 15.67 9.72 -1.03
CA GLU A 191 15.84 9.55 -2.48
C GLU A 191 15.49 8.13 -2.92
N LYS A 192 15.89 7.12 -2.14
CA LYS A 192 15.49 5.73 -2.39
C LYS A 192 13.97 5.56 -2.30
N THR A 193 13.35 6.15 -1.29
CA THR A 193 11.89 6.12 -1.11
C THR A 193 11.17 6.77 -2.29
N LEU A 194 11.60 7.97 -2.70
CA LEU A 194 11.05 8.66 -3.85
C LEU A 194 11.21 7.86 -5.14
N LYS A 195 12.38 7.25 -5.35
CA LYS A 195 12.63 6.38 -6.50
C LYS A 195 11.67 5.19 -6.51
N LYS A 196 11.46 4.51 -5.38
CA LYS A 196 10.50 3.38 -5.27
C LYS A 196 9.08 3.82 -5.62
N ILE A 197 8.61 4.95 -5.09
CA ILE A 197 7.27 5.48 -5.36
C ILE A 197 7.12 5.87 -6.84
N LEU A 198 8.04 6.65 -7.39
CA LEU A 198 7.97 7.12 -8.78
C LEU A 198 8.01 5.96 -9.77
N GLN A 199 8.85 4.94 -9.53
CA GLN A 199 8.83 3.72 -10.33
C GLN A 199 7.44 3.09 -10.32
N SER A 200 6.83 2.89 -9.14
CA SER A 200 5.49 2.31 -9.04
C SER A 200 4.40 3.16 -9.72
N ILE A 201 4.57 4.47 -9.82
CA ILE A 201 3.63 5.37 -10.51
C ILE A 201 3.76 5.27 -12.04
N HIS A 202 4.99 5.14 -12.53
CA HIS A 202 5.26 5.07 -13.96
C HIS A 202 5.10 3.67 -14.55
N ASP A 203 5.17 2.64 -13.71
CA ASP A 203 5.03 1.28 -14.15
C ASP A 203 3.65 1.03 -14.77
N VAL A 204 3.62 0.44 -15.97
CA VAL A 204 2.43 -0.18 -16.53
C VAL A 204 2.35 -1.62 -16.05
N SER A 205 1.15 -2.13 -15.80
CA SER A 205 0.98 -3.51 -15.37
C SER A 205 -0.06 -4.27 -16.18
N GLU A 206 0.11 -5.58 -16.28
CA GLU A 206 -0.83 -6.49 -16.93
C GLU A 206 -0.82 -7.84 -16.23
N VAL A 207 -2.00 -8.47 -16.16
CA VAL A 207 -2.13 -9.84 -15.67
C VAL A 207 -1.78 -10.79 -16.81
N VAL A 208 -0.69 -11.53 -16.64
CA VAL A 208 -0.19 -12.52 -17.61
C VAL A 208 -0.42 -13.91 -17.04
N PHE A 209 -1.06 -14.78 -17.81
CA PHE A 209 -1.31 -16.16 -17.42
C PHE A 209 -0.18 -17.06 -17.90
N LEU A 210 0.31 -17.89 -17.00
CA LEU A 210 1.49 -18.72 -17.19
C LEU A 210 1.17 -20.18 -16.86
N LYS A 211 1.89 -21.09 -17.52
CA LYS A 211 1.88 -22.53 -17.21
C LYS A 211 3.28 -23.11 -17.25
N HIS A 212 3.85 -23.38 -16.08
CA HIS A 212 5.15 -24.01 -15.94
C HIS A 212 5.36 -24.55 -14.53
N SER A 213 6.27 -25.52 -14.38
CA SER A 213 6.69 -26.02 -13.07
C SER A 213 7.56 -25.00 -12.32
N VAL A 214 7.85 -25.32 -11.06
CA VAL A 214 8.73 -24.54 -10.17
C VAL A 214 10.15 -24.42 -10.74
N ASP A 215 10.60 -25.35 -11.58
CA ASP A 215 11.95 -25.35 -12.17
C ASP A 215 12.19 -24.20 -13.16
N LEU A 216 11.12 -23.56 -13.64
CA LEU A 216 11.19 -22.47 -14.62
C LEU A 216 11.02 -21.08 -14.00
N ILE A 217 10.88 -21.00 -12.66
CA ILE A 217 10.73 -19.71 -11.95
C ILE A 217 11.93 -18.81 -12.17
N ASP A 218 13.16 -19.32 -12.14
CA ASP A 218 14.35 -18.49 -12.33
C ASP A 218 14.45 -17.95 -13.76
N LEU A 219 14.14 -18.78 -14.76
CA LEU A 219 14.06 -18.33 -16.15
C LEU A 219 13.03 -17.22 -16.33
N GLU A 220 11.86 -17.40 -15.73
CA GLU A 220 10.76 -16.45 -15.78
C GLU A 220 11.15 -15.11 -15.11
N ARG A 221 11.73 -15.18 -13.91
CA ARG A 221 12.26 -14.01 -13.18
C ARG A 221 13.34 -13.29 -13.97
N ASP A 222 14.26 -14.02 -14.59
CA ASP A 222 15.34 -13.46 -15.41
C ASP A 222 14.78 -12.68 -16.61
N ILE A 223 13.77 -13.23 -17.30
CA ILE A 223 13.11 -12.57 -18.42
C ILE A 223 12.42 -11.28 -17.98
N ILE A 224 11.71 -11.31 -16.85
CA ILE A 224 11.00 -10.15 -16.31
C ILE A 224 12.00 -9.07 -15.88
N ALA A 225 13.04 -9.45 -15.12
CA ALA A 225 14.05 -8.53 -14.63
C ALA A 225 14.90 -7.91 -15.75
N LYS A 226 15.18 -8.66 -16.82
CA LYS A 226 15.93 -8.20 -18.01
C LYS A 226 15.35 -6.93 -18.64
N TYR A 227 14.04 -6.73 -18.56
CA TYR A 227 13.35 -5.54 -19.07
C TYR A 227 12.88 -4.59 -17.96
N GLY A 228 13.42 -4.72 -16.76
CA GLY A 228 13.07 -3.90 -15.61
C GLY A 228 11.68 -4.18 -15.04
N GLY A 229 11.08 -5.32 -15.39
CA GLY A 229 9.77 -5.71 -14.90
C GLY A 229 9.82 -6.27 -13.48
N LYS A 230 8.64 -6.34 -12.86
CA LYS A 230 8.45 -6.86 -11.50
C LYS A 230 7.16 -7.67 -11.42
N ILE A 231 7.10 -8.64 -10.53
CA ILE A 231 5.88 -9.39 -10.22
C ILE A 231 5.28 -8.78 -8.95
N ASN A 232 4.10 -8.19 -9.07
CA ASN A 232 3.40 -7.57 -7.93
C ASN A 232 2.70 -8.63 -7.07
N ASN A 233 2.06 -9.61 -7.71
CA ASN A 233 1.40 -10.73 -7.06
C ASN A 233 1.28 -11.94 -8.01
N ILE A 234 1.07 -13.11 -7.40
CA ILE A 234 0.81 -14.38 -8.08
C ILE A 234 -0.55 -14.90 -7.64
N SER A 235 -1.40 -15.26 -8.59
CA SER A 235 -2.69 -15.90 -8.33
C SER A 235 -2.68 -17.35 -8.81
N TYR A 236 -3.08 -18.27 -7.94
CA TYR A 236 -3.12 -19.70 -8.22
C TYR A 236 -4.56 -20.20 -8.30
N TYR A 237 -4.89 -20.87 -9.41
CA TYR A 237 -6.24 -21.31 -9.72
C TYR A 237 -6.41 -22.79 -9.37
N ILE A 238 -6.88 -23.04 -8.14
CA ILE A 238 -7.10 -24.41 -7.64
C ILE A 238 -8.56 -24.80 -7.95
N PRO A 239 -8.81 -25.90 -8.69
CA PRO A 239 -10.16 -26.26 -9.16
C PRO A 239 -11.23 -26.36 -8.07
N GLU A 240 -10.84 -26.76 -6.85
CA GLU A 240 -11.75 -26.89 -5.71
C GLU A 240 -12.20 -25.54 -5.10
N PHE A 241 -11.54 -24.44 -5.45
CA PHE A 241 -11.80 -23.11 -4.92
C PHE A 241 -12.46 -22.19 -5.96
N LYS A 242 -13.45 -21.40 -5.51
CA LYS A 242 -14.11 -20.40 -6.36
C LYS A 242 -13.25 -19.18 -6.66
N GLU A 243 -12.37 -18.82 -5.74
CA GLU A 243 -11.47 -17.68 -5.84
C GLU A 243 -10.02 -18.17 -5.85
N PRO A 244 -9.14 -17.55 -6.66
CA PRO A 244 -7.75 -17.95 -6.69
C PRO A 244 -7.04 -17.59 -5.39
N LEU A 245 -6.06 -18.41 -5.01
CA LEU A 245 -5.18 -18.10 -3.90
C LEU A 245 -4.17 -17.04 -4.36
N VAL A 246 -4.17 -15.87 -3.74
CA VAL A 246 -3.29 -14.75 -4.10
C VAL A 246 -2.11 -14.67 -3.14
N ARG A 247 -0.90 -14.60 -3.67
CA ARG A 247 0.35 -14.36 -2.94
C ARG A 247 0.95 -13.04 -3.40
N THR A 248 1.01 -12.05 -2.51
CA THR A 248 1.76 -10.80 -2.73
C THR A 248 3.26 -11.08 -2.59
N ILE A 249 4.10 -10.43 -3.41
CA ILE A 249 5.56 -10.52 -3.31
C ILE A 249 6.06 -9.21 -2.70
N ASP A 250 6.47 -9.23 -1.43
CA ASP A 250 7.06 -8.07 -0.75
C ASP A 250 8.58 -8.00 -1.00
N ASP A 251 9.05 -6.79 -1.33
CA ASP A 251 10.43 -6.31 -1.47
C ASP A 251 11.43 -7.17 -2.27
N TYR A 252 11.72 -6.70 -3.49
CA TYR A 252 13.07 -6.77 -4.06
C TYR A 252 13.86 -5.56 -3.54
N ASP A 253 14.46 -5.68 -2.37
CA ASP A 253 15.67 -4.92 -2.06
C ASP A 253 16.86 -5.63 -2.70
N ASP A 254 17.68 -4.83 -3.40
CA ASP A 254 19.02 -5.16 -3.87
C ASP A 254 19.80 -6.03 -2.86
N ASP A 255 20.59 -6.98 -3.38
CA ASP A 255 21.78 -7.54 -2.73
C ASP A 255 21.65 -8.47 -1.51
N SER A 256 20.47 -9.06 -1.23
CA SER A 256 20.44 -10.25 -0.37
C SER A 256 20.06 -11.49 -1.17
N ASN A 257 20.97 -12.48 -1.17
CA ASN A 257 20.74 -13.83 -1.66
C ASN A 257 19.32 -14.28 -1.32
N ASN A 258 18.45 -14.32 -2.34
CA ASN A 258 17.14 -14.93 -2.25
C ASN A 258 17.34 -16.44 -2.21
N ASP A 259 17.74 -16.92 -1.04
CA ASP A 259 18.07 -18.31 -0.74
C ASP A 259 16.77 -19.11 -0.53
N TRP A 260 15.86 -19.05 -1.52
CA TRP A 260 14.66 -19.88 -1.53
C TRP A 260 15.00 -21.34 -1.85
N GLU A 261 16.16 -21.58 -2.44
CA GLU A 261 16.72 -22.90 -2.69
C GLU A 261 17.23 -23.60 -1.41
N SER A 262 17.66 -22.88 -0.37
CA SER A 262 18.23 -23.51 0.83
C SER A 262 17.19 -24.04 1.83
N ASP A 263 15.94 -23.59 1.74
CA ASP A 263 14.87 -24.01 2.64
C ASP A 263 13.98 -25.07 1.98
N SER A 264 14.42 -26.33 2.04
CA SER A 264 13.75 -27.50 1.45
C SER A 264 12.22 -27.56 1.68
N LYS A 265 11.74 -27.09 2.85
CA LYS A 265 10.31 -27.07 3.18
C LYS A 265 9.51 -26.03 2.39
N LYS A 266 10.11 -24.88 2.08
CA LYS A 266 9.46 -23.83 1.27
C LYS A 266 9.32 -24.27 -0.18
N LYS A 267 10.37 -24.88 -0.74
CA LYS A 267 10.33 -25.44 -2.08
C LYS A 267 9.27 -26.54 -2.21
N GLU A 268 9.22 -27.47 -1.25
CA GLU A 268 8.19 -28.53 -1.22
C GLU A 268 6.76 -27.97 -1.14
N SER A 269 6.56 -26.92 -0.33
CA SER A 269 5.25 -26.26 -0.20
C SER A 269 4.82 -25.56 -1.50
N LEU A 270 5.76 -24.91 -2.20
CA LEU A 270 5.51 -24.26 -3.48
C LEU A 270 5.21 -25.28 -4.58
N GLU A 271 5.96 -26.39 -4.65
CA GLU A 271 5.70 -27.47 -5.60
C GLU A 271 4.31 -28.10 -5.42
N LYS A 272 3.86 -28.29 -4.17
CA LYS A 272 2.49 -28.75 -3.89
C LYS A 272 1.46 -27.78 -4.45
N LEU A 273 1.70 -26.50 -4.27
CA LEU A 273 0.78 -25.44 -4.66
C LEU A 273 0.69 -25.30 -6.19
N TYR A 274 1.81 -25.39 -6.90
CA TYR A 274 1.86 -25.48 -8.36
C TYR A 274 1.12 -26.73 -8.88
N LYS A 275 1.34 -27.90 -8.25
CA LYS A 275 0.63 -29.13 -8.62
C LYS A 275 -0.89 -29.00 -8.43
N LEU A 276 -1.35 -28.38 -7.34
CA LEU A 276 -2.77 -28.15 -7.07
C LEU A 276 -3.41 -27.23 -8.12
N SER A 277 -2.67 -26.30 -8.70
CA SER A 277 -3.15 -25.44 -9.78
C SER A 277 -2.85 -25.97 -11.19
N ASN A 278 -2.44 -27.24 -11.33
CA ASN A 278 -2.00 -27.85 -12.60
C ASN A 278 -0.92 -27.03 -13.32
N ASP A 279 0.00 -26.46 -12.54
CA ASP A 279 1.07 -25.54 -12.94
C ASP A 279 0.56 -24.21 -13.54
N VAL A 280 -0.75 -23.97 -13.53
CA VAL A 280 -1.38 -22.75 -14.04
C VAL A 280 -1.46 -21.70 -12.96
N HIS A 281 -1.01 -20.49 -13.28
CA HIS A 281 -1.04 -19.34 -12.40
C HIS A 281 -1.06 -18.05 -13.22
N SER A 282 -1.34 -16.92 -12.59
CA SER A 282 -1.24 -15.60 -13.24
C SER A 282 -0.38 -14.65 -12.44
N HIS A 283 0.44 -13.88 -13.14
CA HIS A 283 1.28 -12.83 -12.56
C HIS A 283 0.72 -11.46 -12.93
N ASN A 284 0.57 -10.59 -11.94
CA ASN A 284 0.44 -9.18 -12.20
C ASN A 284 1.85 -8.59 -12.41
N ILE A 285 2.27 -8.49 -13.67
CA ILE A 285 3.61 -8.04 -14.05
C ILE A 285 3.58 -6.54 -14.30
N SER A 286 4.44 -5.78 -13.62
CA SER A 286 4.70 -4.38 -13.92
C SER A 286 5.98 -4.19 -14.72
N ALA A 287 6.08 -3.11 -15.50
CA ALA A 287 7.29 -2.69 -16.19
C ALA A 287 7.32 -1.17 -16.38
N PRO A 288 8.50 -0.56 -16.58
CA PRO A 288 8.66 0.91 -16.63
C PRO A 288 7.84 1.62 -17.72
N ASP A 289 7.50 0.89 -18.79
CA ASP A 289 6.74 1.38 -19.92
C ASP A 289 6.09 0.22 -20.70
N ARG A 290 5.15 0.54 -21.60
CA ARG A 290 4.38 -0.46 -22.36
C ARG A 290 5.25 -1.26 -23.33
N ASP A 291 6.32 -0.69 -23.88
CA ASP A 291 7.21 -1.42 -24.78
C ASP A 291 8.02 -2.46 -24.02
N SER A 292 8.50 -2.12 -22.82
CA SER A 292 9.17 -3.03 -21.90
C SER A 292 8.25 -4.17 -21.47
N LEU A 293 7.00 -3.86 -21.09
CA LEU A 293 5.99 -4.87 -20.76
C LEU A 293 5.69 -5.82 -21.95
N ASN A 294 5.51 -5.25 -23.15
CA ASN A 294 5.26 -6.05 -24.36
C ASN A 294 6.46 -6.96 -24.69
N LYS A 295 7.70 -6.52 -24.46
CA LYS A 295 8.91 -7.34 -24.64
C LYS A 295 8.97 -8.50 -23.65
N ILE A 296 8.61 -8.27 -22.38
CA ILE A 296 8.50 -9.32 -21.35
C ILE A 296 7.50 -10.39 -21.82
N ILE A 297 6.26 -9.98 -22.13
CA ILE A 297 5.19 -10.90 -22.55
C ILE A 297 5.61 -11.69 -23.79
N ARG A 298 6.25 -11.02 -24.76
CA ARG A 298 6.73 -11.68 -25.98
C ARG A 298 7.79 -12.73 -25.68
N GLU A 299 8.80 -12.42 -24.87
CA GLU A 299 9.87 -13.39 -24.55
C GLU A 299 9.35 -14.55 -23.70
N LEU A 300 8.44 -14.31 -22.74
CA LEU A 300 7.75 -15.38 -22.02
C LEU A 300 6.94 -16.28 -22.97
N SER A 301 6.27 -15.69 -23.96
CA SER A 301 5.53 -16.43 -24.98
C SER A 301 6.45 -17.24 -25.90
N GLU A 302 7.61 -16.70 -26.30
CA GLU A 302 8.63 -17.40 -27.11
C GLU A 302 9.21 -18.61 -26.36
N LYS A 303 9.21 -18.57 -25.02
CA LYS A 303 9.58 -19.70 -24.15
C LYS A 303 8.43 -20.67 -23.87
N ASN A 304 7.25 -20.48 -24.47
CA ASN A 304 6.03 -21.26 -24.25
C ASN A 304 5.53 -21.25 -22.79
N LEU A 305 5.79 -20.17 -22.05
CA LEU A 305 5.33 -20.04 -20.67
C LEU A 305 3.92 -19.43 -20.60
N VAL A 306 3.56 -18.57 -21.56
CA VAL A 306 2.28 -17.85 -21.58
C VAL A 306 1.15 -18.74 -22.11
N ILE A 307 0.00 -18.69 -21.44
CA ILE A 307 -1.23 -19.37 -21.88
C ILE A 307 -2.39 -18.37 -22.03
N ASP A 308 -3.38 -18.73 -22.84
CA ASP A 308 -4.62 -17.96 -22.96
C ASP A 308 -5.49 -18.15 -21.70
N LYS A 309 -6.03 -17.06 -21.17
CA LYS A 309 -6.97 -17.04 -20.05
C LYS A 309 -8.15 -18.01 -20.26
N ASN A 310 -8.60 -18.18 -21.50
CA ASN A 310 -9.75 -19.05 -21.83
C ASN A 310 -9.45 -20.55 -21.60
N LEU A 311 -8.19 -20.95 -21.48
CA LEU A 311 -7.79 -22.33 -21.20
C LEU A 311 -7.84 -22.70 -19.71
N ILE A 312 -8.19 -21.75 -18.85
CA ILE A 312 -8.17 -21.89 -17.38
C ILE A 312 -9.57 -22.16 -16.81
N LEU A 313 -10.62 -21.80 -17.57
CA LEU A 313 -12.03 -21.88 -17.17
C LEU A 313 -12.74 -23.14 -17.70
N ASN A 314 -12.01 -24.10 -18.28
CA ASN A 314 -12.54 -25.36 -18.79
C ASN A 314 -11.96 -26.56 -18.03
#